data_AF-A0A662IC97-F1
#
_entry.id   AF-A0A662IC97-F1
#
_cell.length_a   1.000
_cell.length_b   1.000
_cell.length_c   1.000
_cell.angle_alpha   90.00
_cell.angle_beta   90.00
_cell.angle_gamma   90.00
#
_symmetry.space_group_name_H-M   'P 1'
#
loop_
_entity.id
_entity.type
_entity.pdbx_description
1 polymer ?
#
loop_
_entity_poly.entity_id
_entity_poly.type
_entity_poly.pdbx_seq_one_letter_code
_entity_poly.pdbx_strand_id
1 'polypeptide(L)'
;MASCRGFNMPYIVLKGRKLLLIAVVSATLSAAPLMILLECYVLPFLMHRKFGDVTWHQLMSGISMPWSRNFYTLLAALVMACLAPYAVVEYLNRRYVDAVEREMASFFKGLAEGVRAGMPLIKALEMAARAASGPLGREMRAVVARVEMGSSLEEALAKLLEKVDVPSLRRAATLITVAYESGGRVADVLDAAAEMYGMIRSYEDEKRASIAPYAWTVYISLAVFLFVSTIVLVGFVEQLQRLRIPALLASPIPPQLFKAIFFISSFIEAAFGGLVVGKMRGGTIKAGLLHSVILMGLVTLYFNLLDLYIEPLLRGVFQLFSS
;
A
#
# COMPACT_ATOMS: atom_id res chain seq x y z
N MET A 1 16.54 -5.13 28.88
CA MET A 1 15.24 -5.78 29.12
C MET A 1 14.12 -4.78 28.86
N ALA A 2 13.66 -4.71 27.60
CA ALA A 2 12.48 -3.92 27.24
C ALA A 2 11.32 -4.89 27.05
N SER A 3 10.35 -4.81 27.96
CA SER A 3 9.07 -5.52 27.87
C SER A 3 8.36 -5.11 26.57
N CYS A 4 8.48 -5.93 25.52
CA CYS A 4 7.63 -5.84 24.33
C CYS A 4 6.19 -6.12 24.75
N ARG A 5 5.43 -5.06 25.04
CA ARG A 5 3.97 -5.11 25.06
C ARG A 5 3.53 -5.74 23.74
N GLY A 6 2.96 -6.94 23.83
CA GLY A 6 2.49 -7.70 22.69
C GLY A 6 1.43 -6.90 21.95
N PHE A 7 1.83 -6.16 20.92
CA PHE A 7 0.91 -5.56 19.99
C PHE A 7 0.22 -6.72 19.28
N ASN A 8 -1.06 -6.95 19.61
CA ASN A 8 -1.84 -8.04 19.09
C ASN A 8 -2.13 -7.75 17.61
N MET A 9 -1.18 -8.04 16.72
CA MET A 9 -1.36 -7.83 15.28
C MET A 9 -2.36 -8.88 14.77
N PRO A 10 -3.55 -8.46 14.28
CA PRO A 10 -4.54 -9.39 13.77
C PRO A 10 -4.15 -9.82 12.35
N TYR A 11 -4.21 -11.12 12.08
CA TYR A 11 -4.17 -11.64 10.71
C TYR A 11 -5.60 -11.78 10.19
N ILE A 12 -5.92 -11.08 9.11
CA ILE A 12 -7.27 -11.03 8.55
C ILE A 12 -7.26 -11.81 7.23
N VAL A 13 -7.72 -13.06 7.27
CA VAL A 13 -7.92 -13.86 6.06
C VAL A 13 -8.97 -13.19 5.16
N LEU A 14 -8.56 -12.78 3.96
CA LEU A 14 -9.42 -12.19 2.93
C LEU A 14 -10.24 -13.26 2.21
N LYS A 15 -11.18 -13.92 2.91
CA LYS A 15 -12.07 -14.92 2.30
C LYS A 15 -13.53 -14.74 2.78
N GLY A 16 -14.49 -14.96 1.87
CA GLY A 16 -15.92 -14.96 2.17
C GLY A 16 -16.45 -13.64 2.76
N ARG A 17 -17.11 -13.72 3.91
CA ARG A 17 -17.81 -12.58 4.57
C ARG A 17 -16.89 -11.40 4.90
N LYS A 18 -15.60 -11.62 5.19
CA LYS A 18 -14.65 -10.55 5.51
C LYS A 18 -14.27 -9.71 4.29
N LEU A 19 -14.17 -10.33 3.11
CA LEU A 19 -13.98 -9.63 1.84
C LEU A 19 -15.22 -8.79 1.50
N LEU A 20 -16.41 -9.34 1.71
CA LEU A 20 -17.67 -8.61 1.57
C LEU A 20 -17.76 -7.41 2.52
N LEU A 21 -17.35 -7.57 3.79
CA LEU A 21 -17.32 -6.44 4.74
C LEU A 21 -16.35 -5.34 4.28
N ILE A 22 -15.16 -5.69 3.79
CA ILE A 22 -14.21 -4.71 3.26
C ILE A 22 -14.79 -4.04 2.01
N ALA A 23 -15.46 -4.79 1.12
CA ALA A 23 -16.12 -4.23 -0.05
C ALA A 23 -17.29 -3.30 0.32
N VAL A 24 -18.07 -3.62 1.34
CA VAL A 24 -19.13 -2.76 1.86
C VAL A 24 -18.54 -1.50 2.52
N VAL A 25 -17.44 -1.62 3.26
CA VAL A 25 -16.72 -0.47 3.81
C VAL A 25 -16.14 0.40 2.69
N SER A 26 -15.52 -0.19 1.67
CA SER A 26 -15.08 0.52 0.45
C SER A 26 -16.24 1.24 -0.23
N ALA A 27 -17.38 0.58 -0.40
CA ALA A 27 -18.56 1.12 -1.07
C ALA A 27 -19.22 2.25 -0.27
N THR A 28 -19.25 2.15 1.05
CA THR A 28 -19.79 3.20 1.92
C THR A 28 -18.87 4.41 1.99
N LEU A 29 -17.55 4.20 2.07
CA LEU A 29 -16.57 5.30 2.00
C LEU A 29 -16.57 5.99 0.64
N SER A 30 -16.74 5.25 -0.46
CA SER A 30 -16.78 5.81 -1.81
C SER A 30 -18.14 6.45 -2.15
N ALA A 31 -19.22 6.08 -1.45
CA ALA A 31 -20.55 6.64 -1.67
C ALA A 31 -20.61 8.15 -1.41
N ALA A 32 -19.90 8.68 -0.41
CA ALA A 32 -19.91 10.11 -0.09
C ALA A 32 -19.36 11.00 -1.24
N PRO A 33 -18.13 10.77 -1.76
CA PRO A 33 -17.65 11.54 -2.90
C PRO A 33 -18.44 11.25 -4.18
N LEU A 34 -18.99 10.04 -4.34
CA LEU A 34 -19.83 9.69 -5.50
C LEU A 34 -21.15 10.47 -5.48
N MET A 35 -21.84 10.52 -4.35
CA MET A 35 -23.11 11.25 -4.19
C MET A 35 -22.91 12.74 -4.42
N ILE A 36 -21.85 13.34 -3.86
CA ILE A 36 -21.53 14.76 -4.07
C ILE A 36 -21.18 15.03 -5.53
N LEU A 37 -20.43 14.13 -6.19
CA LEU A 37 -20.12 14.26 -7.62
C LEU A 37 -21.39 14.13 -8.48
N LEU A 38 -22.30 13.22 -8.11
CA LEU A 38 -23.56 13.00 -8.81
C LEU A 38 -24.50 14.21 -8.66
N GLU A 39 -24.68 14.73 -7.45
CA GLU A 39 -25.56 15.86 -7.15
C GLU A 39 -25.02 17.20 -7.66
N CYS A 40 -23.72 17.48 -7.51
CA CYS A 40 -23.16 18.77 -7.90
C CYS A 40 -22.76 18.85 -9.38
N TYR A 41 -22.56 17.72 -10.07
CA TYR A 41 -22.03 17.72 -11.44
C TYR A 41 -22.86 16.93 -12.45
N VAL A 42 -23.32 15.71 -12.12
CA VAL A 42 -24.01 14.82 -13.09
C VAL A 42 -25.49 15.16 -13.23
N LEU A 43 -26.18 15.43 -12.13
CA LEU A 43 -27.59 15.83 -12.14
C LEU A 43 -27.82 17.21 -12.80
N PRO A 44 -26.98 18.23 -12.57
CA PRO A 44 -27.05 19.50 -13.31
C PRO A 44 -26.70 19.37 -14.79
N PHE A 45 -25.78 18.46 -15.16
CA PHE A 45 -25.45 18.10 -16.55
C PHE A 45 -26.69 17.55 -17.28
N LEU A 46 -27.45 16.66 -16.64
CA LEU A 46 -28.65 16.03 -17.20
C LEU A 46 -29.88 16.94 -17.22
N MET A 47 -30.13 17.73 -16.16
CA MET A 47 -31.39 18.45 -16.00
C MET A 47 -31.43 19.87 -16.57
N HIS A 48 -30.36 20.66 -16.49
CA HIS A 48 -30.47 22.10 -16.80
C HIS A 48 -29.47 22.64 -17.84
N ARG A 49 -28.47 21.88 -18.29
CA ARG A 49 -27.31 22.41 -19.07
C ARG A 49 -26.70 23.68 -18.45
N LYS A 50 -26.98 23.97 -17.18
CA LYS A 50 -26.34 25.01 -16.38
C LYS A 50 -25.43 24.28 -15.42
N PHE A 51 -24.19 24.21 -15.86
CA PHE A 51 -23.07 23.78 -15.05
C PHE A 51 -22.89 24.79 -13.91
N GLY A 52 -22.49 24.34 -12.72
CA GLY A 52 -21.94 25.24 -11.70
C GLY A 52 -20.65 25.93 -12.19
N ASP A 53 -19.70 26.21 -11.30
CA ASP A 53 -18.40 26.85 -11.64
C ASP A 53 -17.46 26.03 -12.55
N VAL A 54 -17.99 25.06 -13.31
CA VAL A 54 -17.26 24.18 -14.22
C VAL A 54 -17.16 24.85 -15.59
N THR A 55 -15.97 25.33 -15.93
CA THR A 55 -15.69 25.83 -17.26
C THR A 55 -15.35 24.64 -18.17
N TRP A 56 -16.25 24.35 -19.12
CA TRP A 56 -15.99 23.36 -20.15
C TRP A 56 -15.16 23.99 -21.26
N HIS A 57 -14.00 23.40 -21.53
CA HIS A 57 -13.14 23.82 -22.63
C HIS A 57 -13.06 22.72 -23.67
N GLN A 58 -13.28 23.06 -24.94
CA GLN A 58 -13.15 22.12 -26.05
C GLN A 58 -11.67 21.87 -26.33
N LEU A 59 -11.23 20.61 -26.17
CA LEU A 59 -9.87 20.16 -26.46
C LEU A 59 -9.68 19.91 -27.97
N MET A 60 -10.68 19.27 -28.60
CA MET A 60 -10.82 18.97 -30.03
C MET A 60 -12.32 18.87 -30.36
N SER A 61 -12.71 18.81 -31.63
CA SER A 61 -14.12 18.65 -32.05
C SER A 61 -14.78 17.45 -31.35
N GLY A 62 -15.64 17.72 -30.37
CA GLY A 62 -16.45 16.72 -29.66
C GLY A 62 -15.97 16.32 -28.25
N ILE A 63 -14.75 16.66 -27.81
CA ILE A 63 -14.26 16.35 -26.46
C ILE A 63 -14.17 17.66 -25.65
N SER A 64 -15.18 17.92 -24.82
CA SER A 64 -15.15 19.00 -23.82
C SER A 64 -14.61 18.47 -22.50
N MET A 65 -13.60 19.13 -21.93
CA MET A 65 -13.04 18.75 -20.63
C MET A 65 -13.52 19.73 -19.55
N PRO A 66 -14.12 19.24 -18.44
CA PRO A 66 -14.57 20.09 -17.35
C PRO A 66 -13.39 20.44 -16.45
N TRP A 67 -13.01 21.71 -16.35
CA TRP A 67 -12.08 22.13 -15.30
C TRP A 67 -12.83 22.72 -14.12
N SER A 68 -12.78 22.02 -12.99
CA SER A 68 -13.08 22.55 -11.67
C SER A 68 -12.16 21.87 -10.67
N ARG A 69 -11.49 22.65 -9.82
CA ARG A 69 -10.67 22.13 -8.72
C ARG A 69 -11.45 21.09 -7.91
N ASN A 70 -12.70 21.43 -7.59
CA ASN A 70 -13.57 20.58 -6.78
C ASN A 70 -13.97 19.28 -7.52
N PHE A 71 -14.09 19.30 -8.85
CA PHE A 71 -14.38 18.09 -9.63
C PHE A 71 -13.23 17.08 -9.54
N TYR A 72 -11.99 17.52 -9.78
CA TYR A 72 -10.83 16.65 -9.76
C TYR A 72 -10.48 16.12 -8.37
N THR A 73 -10.69 16.93 -7.32
CA THR A 73 -10.49 16.47 -5.94
C THR A 73 -11.52 15.43 -5.52
N LEU A 74 -12.79 15.59 -5.91
CA LEU A 74 -13.84 14.59 -5.65
C LEU A 74 -13.59 13.30 -6.43
N LEU A 75 -13.15 13.40 -7.69
CA LEU A 75 -12.77 12.23 -8.49
C LEU A 75 -11.59 11.47 -7.86
N ALA A 76 -10.55 12.19 -7.43
CA ALA A 76 -9.42 11.59 -6.73
C ALA A 76 -9.85 10.96 -5.41
N ALA A 77 -10.67 11.65 -4.62
CA ALA A 77 -11.21 11.15 -3.36
C ALA A 77 -12.03 9.88 -3.54
N LEU A 78 -12.82 9.78 -4.61
CA LEU A 78 -13.58 8.58 -4.96
C LEU A 78 -12.67 7.37 -5.16
N VAL A 79 -11.63 7.51 -6.00
CA VAL A 79 -10.71 6.41 -6.30
C VAL A 79 -9.91 6.02 -5.04
N MET A 80 -9.43 7.00 -4.27
CA MET A 80 -8.71 6.74 -3.03
C MET A 80 -9.59 6.06 -1.98
N ALA A 81 -10.84 6.52 -1.79
CA ALA A 81 -11.78 5.93 -0.84
C ALA A 81 -12.12 4.48 -1.17
N CYS A 82 -12.20 4.14 -2.46
CA CYS A 82 -12.41 2.75 -2.90
C CYS A 82 -11.20 1.85 -2.57
N LEU A 83 -9.98 2.34 -2.81
CA LEU A 83 -8.74 1.56 -2.70
C LEU A 83 -8.19 1.50 -1.26
N ALA A 84 -8.33 2.57 -0.48
CA ALA A 84 -7.73 2.75 0.84
C ALA A 84 -8.01 1.61 1.85
N PRO A 85 -9.26 1.17 2.10
CA PRO A 85 -9.52 0.14 3.10
C PRO A 85 -8.90 -1.21 2.72
N TYR A 86 -8.93 -1.58 1.42
CA TYR A 86 -8.27 -2.78 0.94
C TYR A 86 -6.73 -2.68 1.08
N ALA A 87 -6.16 -1.51 0.73
CA ALA A 87 -4.73 -1.24 0.87
C ALA A 87 -4.25 -1.35 2.33
N VAL A 88 -5.02 -0.85 3.29
CA VAL A 88 -4.70 -0.91 4.72
C VAL A 88 -4.72 -2.35 5.23
N VAL A 89 -5.74 -3.14 4.88
CA VAL A 89 -5.82 -4.55 5.32
C VAL A 89 -4.66 -5.37 4.77
N GLU A 90 -4.33 -5.18 3.49
CA GLU A 90 -3.18 -5.86 2.88
C GLU A 90 -1.86 -5.47 3.56
N TYR A 91 -1.69 -4.19 3.91
CA TYR A 91 -0.52 -3.72 4.65
C TYR A 91 -0.40 -4.37 6.03
N LEU A 92 -1.50 -4.47 6.78
CA LEU A 92 -1.52 -5.13 8.09
C LEU A 92 -1.21 -6.62 8.00
N ASN A 93 -1.80 -7.32 7.01
CA ASN A 93 -1.53 -8.73 6.77
C ASN A 93 -0.06 -8.98 6.40
N ARG A 94 0.53 -8.12 5.58
CA ARG A 94 1.96 -8.21 5.24
C ARG A 94 2.83 -8.01 6.46
N ARG A 95 2.54 -6.99 7.28
CA ARG A 95 3.28 -6.74 8.52
C ARG A 95 3.21 -7.94 9.46
N TYR A 96 2.07 -8.63 9.50
CA TYR A 96 1.91 -9.88 10.24
C TYR A 96 2.83 -10.98 9.69
N VAL A 97 2.82 -11.22 8.37
CA VAL A 97 3.66 -12.24 7.72
C VAL A 97 5.15 -11.95 7.91
N ASP A 98 5.58 -10.70 7.67
CA ASP A 98 6.96 -10.25 7.89
C ASP A 98 7.40 -10.47 9.35
N ALA A 99 6.51 -10.23 10.33
CA ALA A 99 6.81 -10.43 11.74
C ALA A 99 6.91 -11.93 12.11
N VAL A 100 6.13 -12.78 11.46
CA VAL A 100 6.25 -14.24 11.60
C VAL A 100 7.59 -14.72 11.02
N GLU A 101 7.91 -14.32 9.79
CA GLU A 101 9.11 -14.77 9.07
C GLU A 101 10.42 -14.32 9.73
N ARG A 102 10.44 -13.13 10.35
CA ARG A 102 11.60 -12.62 11.10
C ARG A 102 12.02 -13.51 12.27
N GLU A 103 11.05 -14.13 12.94
CA GLU A 103 11.29 -14.93 14.14
C GLU A 103 11.47 -16.43 13.82
N MET A 104 11.35 -16.85 12.55
CA MET A 104 11.43 -18.26 12.18
C MET A 104 12.81 -18.86 12.46
N ALA A 105 13.88 -18.18 12.04
CA ALA A 105 15.24 -18.70 12.20
C ALA A 105 15.61 -18.89 13.69
N SER A 106 15.32 -17.89 14.53
CA SER A 106 15.55 -17.94 15.98
C SER A 106 14.70 -19.03 16.65
N PHE A 107 13.43 -19.17 16.24
CA PHE A 107 12.53 -20.19 16.74
C PHE A 107 13.01 -21.61 16.44
N PHE A 108 13.38 -21.91 15.18
CA PHE A 108 13.90 -23.23 14.80
C PHE A 108 15.26 -23.54 15.44
N LYS A 109 16.12 -22.53 15.61
CA LYS A 109 17.38 -22.68 16.35
C LYS A 109 17.15 -23.07 17.81
N GLY A 110 16.22 -22.39 18.49
CA GLY A 110 15.87 -22.72 19.88
C GLY A 110 15.23 -24.11 20.02
N LEU A 111 14.44 -24.54 19.03
CA LEU A 111 13.91 -25.90 18.93
C LEU A 111 15.04 -26.94 18.82
N ALA A 112 15.97 -26.74 17.88
CA ALA A 112 17.10 -27.65 17.65
C ALA A 112 18.01 -27.75 18.90
N GLU A 113 18.32 -26.62 19.53
CA GLU A 113 19.12 -26.56 20.75
C GLU A 113 18.46 -27.31 21.92
N GLY A 114 17.15 -27.15 22.10
CA GLY A 114 16.40 -27.86 23.14
C GLY A 114 16.41 -29.39 22.93
N VAL A 115 16.16 -29.83 21.70
CA VAL A 115 16.21 -31.27 21.35
C VAL A 115 17.61 -31.83 21.52
N ARG A 116 18.65 -31.11 21.07
CA ARG A 116 20.05 -31.51 21.24
C ARG A 116 20.47 -31.61 22.70
N ALA A 117 19.88 -30.78 23.58
CA ALA A 117 20.05 -30.87 25.03
C ALA A 117 19.31 -32.06 25.68
N GLY A 118 18.66 -32.92 24.89
CA GLY A 118 17.94 -34.10 25.37
C GLY A 118 16.49 -33.84 25.78
N MET A 119 15.94 -32.65 25.49
CA MET A 119 14.54 -32.36 25.80
C MET A 119 13.61 -33.07 24.79
N PRO A 120 12.43 -33.57 25.24
CA PRO A 120 11.39 -33.99 24.33
C PRO A 120 10.98 -32.84 23.38
N LEU A 121 10.71 -33.15 22.11
CA LEU A 121 10.38 -32.13 21.10
C LEU A 121 9.26 -31.18 21.54
N ILE A 122 8.21 -31.71 22.19
CA ILE A 122 7.09 -30.92 22.68
C ILE A 122 7.53 -29.91 23.76
N LYS A 123 8.48 -30.29 24.63
CA LYS A 123 9.06 -29.38 25.64
C LYS A 123 9.99 -28.33 25.02
N ALA A 124 10.79 -28.73 24.04
CA ALA A 124 11.59 -27.78 23.26
C ALA A 124 10.69 -26.77 22.52
N LEU A 125 9.56 -27.24 21.97
CA LEU A 125 8.54 -26.40 21.31
C LEU A 125 7.88 -25.42 22.27
N GLU A 126 7.55 -25.85 23.48
CA GLU A 126 7.04 -24.99 24.55
C GLU A 126 8.04 -23.86 24.86
N MET A 127 9.32 -24.20 25.04
CA MET A 127 10.37 -23.21 25.33
C MET A 127 10.58 -22.25 24.17
N ALA A 128 10.71 -22.75 22.94
CA ALA A 128 10.88 -21.93 21.74
C ALA A 128 9.67 -21.02 21.50
N ALA A 129 8.45 -21.50 21.71
CA ALA A 129 7.22 -20.72 21.56
C ALA A 129 7.09 -19.61 22.62
N ARG A 130 7.64 -19.81 23.83
CA ARG A 130 7.71 -18.77 24.87
C ARG A 130 8.79 -17.74 24.60
N ALA A 131 9.94 -18.17 24.07
CA ALA A 131 11.03 -17.28 23.68
C ALA A 131 10.69 -16.43 22.43
N ALA A 132 9.94 -17.01 21.49
CA ALA A 132 9.52 -16.32 20.27
C ALA A 132 8.59 -15.15 20.57
N SER A 133 8.94 -14.00 19.99
CA SER A 133 8.18 -12.77 20.14
C SER A 133 7.06 -12.66 19.08
N GLY A 134 6.14 -11.73 19.28
CA GLY A 134 5.15 -11.35 18.26
C GLY A 134 4.17 -12.47 17.86
N PRO A 135 3.72 -12.49 16.58
CA PRO A 135 2.67 -13.39 16.13
C PRO A 135 3.09 -14.86 16.08
N LEU A 136 4.36 -15.16 15.77
CA LEU A 136 4.86 -16.54 15.71
C LEU A 136 4.74 -17.21 17.09
N GLY A 137 5.27 -16.57 18.13
CA GLY A 137 5.15 -17.10 19.49
C GLY A 137 3.70 -17.26 19.95
N ARG A 138 2.80 -16.33 19.59
CA ARG A 138 1.37 -16.44 19.91
C ARG A 138 0.74 -17.68 19.30
N GLU A 139 0.96 -17.91 18.01
CA GLU A 139 0.39 -19.06 17.31
C GLU A 139 1.03 -20.38 17.75
N MET A 140 2.35 -20.42 17.99
CA MET A 140 3.02 -21.64 18.48
C MET A 140 2.64 -21.99 19.92
N ARG A 141 2.42 -21.00 20.80
CA ARG A 141 1.86 -21.25 22.15
C ARG A 141 0.46 -21.83 22.09
N ALA A 142 -0.36 -21.41 21.11
CA ALA A 142 -1.68 -21.99 20.91
C ALA A 142 -1.62 -23.44 20.40
N VAL A 143 -0.59 -23.80 19.61
CA VAL A 143 -0.32 -25.19 19.21
C VAL A 143 0.08 -26.02 20.43
N VAL A 144 1.05 -25.55 21.24
CA VAL A 144 1.49 -26.24 22.46
C VAL A 144 0.33 -26.48 23.41
N ALA A 145 -0.51 -25.47 23.66
CA ALA A 145 -1.69 -25.62 24.52
C ALA A 145 -2.67 -26.69 24.01
N ARG A 146 -2.84 -26.85 22.70
CA ARG A 146 -3.69 -27.92 22.12
C ARG A 146 -3.10 -29.31 22.33
N VAL A 147 -1.78 -29.43 22.19
CA VAL A 147 -1.08 -30.69 22.47
C VAL A 147 -1.18 -31.06 23.95
N GLU A 148 -1.06 -30.08 24.85
CA GLU A 148 -1.27 -30.29 26.30
C GLU A 148 -2.70 -30.70 26.65
N MET A 149 -3.69 -30.28 25.85
CA MET A 149 -5.09 -30.70 25.97
C MET A 149 -5.37 -32.09 25.34
N GLY A 150 -4.35 -32.78 24.84
CA GLY A 150 -4.45 -34.16 24.34
C GLY A 150 -4.64 -34.30 22.82
N SER A 151 -4.59 -33.22 22.04
CA SER A 151 -4.55 -33.32 20.57
C SER A 151 -3.17 -33.80 20.08
N SER A 152 -3.13 -34.49 18.94
CA SER A 152 -1.84 -34.80 18.32
C SER A 152 -1.14 -33.52 17.83
N LEU A 153 0.19 -33.56 17.69
CA LEU A 153 0.96 -32.42 17.18
C LEU A 153 0.51 -32.03 15.75
N GLU A 154 0.25 -33.03 14.90
CA GLU A 154 -0.27 -32.85 13.55
C GLU A 154 -1.63 -32.18 13.54
N GLU A 155 -2.57 -32.63 14.38
CA GLU A 155 -3.90 -32.02 14.50
C GLU A 155 -3.81 -30.57 15.01
N ALA A 156 -2.95 -30.31 15.99
CA ALA A 156 -2.76 -28.99 16.55
C ALA A 156 -2.19 -28.01 15.51
N LEU A 157 -1.21 -28.45 14.72
CA LEU A 157 -0.64 -27.69 13.61
C LEU A 157 -1.63 -27.51 12.46
N ALA A 158 -2.41 -28.53 12.11
CA ALA A 158 -3.46 -28.43 11.09
C ALA A 158 -4.54 -27.41 11.50
N LYS A 159 -4.96 -27.41 12.77
CA LYS A 159 -5.90 -26.43 13.31
C LYS A 159 -5.33 -25.01 13.32
N LEU A 160 -4.03 -24.85 13.50
CA LEU A 160 -3.37 -23.56 13.31
C LEU A 160 -3.50 -23.09 11.85
N LEU A 161 -3.23 -23.97 10.88
CA LEU A 161 -3.29 -23.62 9.45
C LEU A 161 -4.70 -23.35 8.95
N GLU A 162 -5.73 -23.97 9.54
CA GLU A 162 -7.14 -23.62 9.29
C GLU A 162 -7.45 -22.17 9.72
N LYS A 163 -6.85 -21.71 10.82
CA LYS A 163 -7.07 -20.37 11.39
C LYS A 163 -6.23 -19.30 10.70
N VAL A 164 -4.96 -19.61 10.41
CA VAL A 164 -3.95 -18.69 9.88
C VAL A 164 -3.21 -19.39 8.74
N ASP A 165 -3.71 -19.21 7.51
CA ASP A 165 -3.11 -19.79 6.32
C ASP A 165 -2.03 -18.87 5.72
N VAL A 166 -0.83 -18.95 6.28
CA VAL A 166 0.35 -18.23 5.78
C VAL A 166 1.37 -19.25 5.25
N PRO A 167 1.95 -19.05 4.05
CA PRO A 167 2.91 -19.99 3.46
C PRO A 167 4.10 -20.33 4.37
N SER A 168 4.64 -19.36 5.12
CA SER A 168 5.73 -19.59 6.07
C SER A 168 5.32 -20.46 7.25
N LEU A 169 4.12 -20.25 7.83
CA LEU A 169 3.59 -21.13 8.88
C LEU A 169 3.30 -22.54 8.37
N ARG A 170 2.81 -22.68 7.13
CA ARG A 170 2.58 -23.98 6.50
C ARG A 170 3.89 -24.76 6.33
N ARG A 171 4.95 -24.10 5.85
CA ARG A 171 6.29 -24.70 5.76
C ARG A 171 6.82 -25.06 7.14
N ALA A 172 6.69 -24.17 8.13
CA ALA A 172 7.13 -24.43 9.48
C ALA A 172 6.41 -25.63 10.11
N ALA A 173 5.08 -25.71 10.00
CA ALA A 173 4.28 -26.83 10.46
C ALA A 173 4.74 -28.15 9.83
N THR A 174 4.94 -28.17 8.51
CA THR A 174 5.42 -29.36 7.80
C THR A 174 6.79 -29.79 8.29
N LEU A 175 7.73 -28.86 8.47
CA LEU A 175 9.08 -29.15 8.98
C LEU A 175 9.06 -29.68 10.40
N ILE A 176 8.18 -29.16 11.27
CA ILE A 176 8.02 -29.65 12.64
C ILE A 176 7.46 -31.07 12.65
N THR A 177 6.46 -31.37 11.81
CA THR A 177 5.91 -32.73 11.67
C THR A 177 6.97 -33.70 11.17
N VAL A 178 7.68 -33.36 10.09
CA VAL A 178 8.77 -34.20 9.56
C VAL A 178 9.87 -34.39 10.59
N ALA A 179 10.24 -33.35 11.35
CA ALA A 179 11.22 -33.47 12.42
C ALA A 179 10.73 -34.45 13.50
N TYR A 180 9.45 -34.38 13.90
CA TYR A 180 8.85 -35.28 14.88
C TYR A 180 8.88 -36.75 14.43
N GLU A 181 8.57 -37.01 13.16
CA GLU A 181 8.63 -38.34 12.55
C GLU A 181 10.07 -38.87 12.40
N SER A 182 11.05 -37.98 12.27
CA SER A 182 12.47 -38.33 12.03
C SER A 182 13.17 -38.96 13.25
N GLY A 183 12.54 -38.98 14.42
CA GLY A 183 13.03 -39.69 15.62
C GLY A 183 14.46 -39.30 16.03
N GLY A 184 15.45 -40.16 15.77
CA GLY A 184 16.83 -39.92 16.19
C GLY A 184 17.53 -38.73 15.54
N ARG A 185 16.99 -38.19 14.44
CA ARG A 185 17.58 -37.08 13.66
C ARG A 185 16.78 -35.78 13.75
N VAL A 186 15.89 -35.65 14.74
CA VAL A 186 15.06 -34.45 14.93
C VAL A 186 15.92 -33.18 14.98
N ALA A 187 17.03 -33.20 15.73
CA ALA A 187 17.92 -32.05 15.88
C ALA A 187 18.49 -31.60 14.53
N ASP A 188 19.04 -32.54 13.74
CA ASP A 188 19.60 -32.26 12.41
C ASP A 188 18.57 -31.61 11.46
N VAL A 189 17.32 -32.11 11.48
CA VAL A 189 16.24 -31.57 10.64
C VAL A 189 15.86 -30.15 11.06
N LEU A 190 15.81 -29.88 12.37
CA LEU A 190 15.51 -28.55 12.91
C LEU A 190 16.66 -27.56 12.69
N ASP A 191 17.91 -28.00 12.76
CA ASP A 191 19.08 -27.17 12.43
C ASP A 191 19.07 -26.77 10.95
N ALA A 192 18.83 -27.74 10.05
CA ALA A 192 18.72 -27.47 8.63
C ALA A 192 17.57 -26.47 8.34
N ALA A 193 16.46 -26.58 9.07
CA ALA A 193 15.37 -25.59 8.99
C ALA A 193 15.82 -24.21 9.48
N ALA A 194 16.54 -24.13 10.61
CA ALA A 194 17.05 -22.87 11.16
C ALA A 194 18.01 -22.18 10.19
N GLU A 195 18.93 -22.93 9.58
CA GLU A 195 19.86 -22.43 8.56
C GLU A 195 19.11 -21.94 7.32
N MET A 196 18.14 -22.72 6.82
CA MET A 196 17.31 -22.33 5.67
C MET A 196 16.57 -21.01 5.93
N TYR A 197 15.92 -20.84 7.09
CA TYR A 197 15.25 -19.59 7.42
C TYR A 197 16.22 -18.43 7.64
N GLY A 198 17.40 -18.69 8.18
CA GLY A 198 18.48 -17.71 8.29
C GLY A 198 18.95 -17.21 6.93
N MET A 199 19.13 -18.12 5.97
CA MET A 199 19.47 -17.79 4.58
C MET A 199 18.36 -17.00 3.89
N ILE A 200 17.09 -17.43 4.01
CA ILE A 200 15.95 -16.67 3.46
C ILE A 200 15.95 -15.24 4.01
N ARG A 201 16.21 -15.08 5.30
CA ARG A 201 16.22 -13.78 5.96
C ARG A 201 17.35 -12.87 5.46
N SER A 202 18.57 -13.39 5.35
CA SER A 202 19.71 -12.61 4.85
C SER A 202 19.49 -12.18 3.40
N TYR A 203 18.97 -13.09 2.56
CA TYR A 203 18.58 -12.77 1.17
C TYR A 203 17.50 -11.68 1.10
N GLU A 204 16.50 -11.70 1.97
CA GLU A 204 15.47 -10.67 2.02
C GLU A 204 16.03 -9.30 2.44
N ASP A 205 16.92 -9.27 3.43
CA ASP A 205 17.53 -8.05 3.92
C ASP A 205 18.48 -7.44 2.87
N GLU A 206 19.27 -8.27 2.19
CA GLU A 206 20.11 -7.86 1.05
C GLU A 206 19.25 -7.33 -0.10
N LYS A 207 18.22 -8.09 -0.50
CA LYS A 207 17.27 -7.65 -1.54
C LYS A 207 16.61 -6.32 -1.18
N ARG A 208 16.18 -6.12 0.07
CA ARG A 208 15.56 -4.87 0.52
C ARG A 208 16.55 -3.71 0.41
N ALA A 209 17.82 -3.92 0.76
CA ALA A 209 18.87 -2.90 0.64
C ALA A 209 19.15 -2.56 -0.83
N SER A 210 19.28 -3.57 -1.70
CA SER A 210 19.53 -3.37 -3.13
C SER A 210 18.35 -2.72 -3.86
N ILE A 211 17.11 -3.00 -3.46
CA ILE A 211 15.91 -2.48 -4.13
C ILE A 211 15.52 -1.07 -3.65
N ALA A 212 15.93 -0.67 -2.44
CA ALA A 212 15.55 0.62 -1.87
C ALA A 212 15.84 1.84 -2.77
N PRO A 213 16.99 1.94 -3.47
CA PRO A 213 17.26 3.05 -4.39
C PRO A 213 16.28 3.11 -5.58
N TYR A 214 15.90 1.96 -6.15
CA TYR A 214 14.94 1.89 -7.26
C TYR A 214 13.53 2.29 -6.85
N ALA A 215 13.15 2.07 -5.59
CA ALA A 215 11.89 2.62 -5.09
C ALA A 215 11.95 4.16 -4.98
N TRP A 216 13.12 4.71 -4.63
CA TRP A 216 13.32 6.15 -4.50
C TRP A 216 13.25 6.90 -5.84
N THR A 217 13.73 6.29 -6.93
CA THR A 217 13.66 6.90 -8.27
C THR A 217 12.22 7.17 -8.71
N VAL A 218 11.26 6.31 -8.35
CA VAL A 218 9.83 6.52 -8.64
C VAL A 218 9.26 7.70 -7.88
N TYR A 219 9.64 7.89 -6.60
CA TYR A 219 9.21 9.06 -5.84
C TYR A 219 9.83 10.35 -6.37
N ILE A 220 11.10 10.29 -6.77
CA ILE A 220 11.78 11.43 -7.42
C ILE A 220 11.13 11.76 -8.75
N SER A 221 10.77 10.78 -9.59
CA SER A 221 10.13 11.04 -10.89
C SER A 221 8.84 11.81 -10.72
N LEU A 222 8.00 11.40 -9.76
CA LEU A 222 6.76 12.09 -9.44
C LEU A 222 7.03 13.53 -8.96
N ALA A 223 8.01 13.72 -8.09
CA ALA A 223 8.38 15.05 -7.59
C ALA A 223 8.87 15.96 -8.72
N VAL A 224 9.72 15.44 -9.61
CA VAL A 224 10.22 16.16 -10.80
C VAL A 224 9.06 16.48 -11.75
N PHE A 225 8.15 15.54 -11.99
CA PHE A 225 6.99 15.77 -12.83
C PHE A 225 6.10 16.90 -12.28
N LEU A 226 5.81 16.88 -10.98
CA LEU A 226 5.03 17.94 -10.33
C LEU A 226 5.74 19.30 -10.41
N PHE A 227 7.06 19.31 -10.18
CA PHE A 227 7.87 20.52 -10.28
C PHE A 227 7.86 21.11 -11.70
N VAL A 228 8.12 20.28 -12.71
CA VAL A 228 8.09 20.67 -14.13
C VAL A 228 6.69 21.16 -14.51
N SER A 229 5.64 20.46 -14.07
CA SER A 229 4.25 20.87 -14.32
C SER A 229 3.98 22.30 -13.84
N THR A 230 4.45 22.68 -12.65
CA THR A 230 4.29 24.04 -12.11
C THR A 230 5.05 25.09 -12.92
N ILE A 231 6.30 24.79 -13.30
CA ILE A 231 7.08 25.70 -14.16
C ILE A 231 6.40 25.91 -15.49
N VAL A 232 5.89 24.86 -16.12
CA VAL A 232 5.20 24.99 -17.42
C VAL A 232 3.90 25.77 -17.26
N LEU A 233 3.11 25.49 -16.23
CA LEU A 233 1.82 26.16 -15.98
C LEU A 233 1.99 27.66 -15.72
N VAL A 234 2.90 28.05 -14.83
CA VAL A 234 3.06 29.46 -14.45
C VAL A 234 4.04 30.18 -15.37
N GLY A 235 5.16 29.55 -15.68
CA GLY A 235 6.24 30.15 -16.45
C GLY A 235 5.94 30.25 -17.95
N PHE A 236 5.27 29.27 -18.54
CA PHE A 236 5.10 29.22 -20.00
C PHE A 236 3.67 29.54 -20.44
N VAL A 237 2.66 28.88 -19.85
CA VAL A 237 1.26 29.00 -20.32
C VAL A 237 0.70 30.42 -20.10
N GLU A 238 0.93 31.04 -18.93
CA GLU A 238 0.46 32.41 -18.70
C GLU A 238 1.14 33.43 -19.65
N GLN A 239 2.42 33.23 -19.95
CA GLN A 239 3.18 34.12 -20.84
C GLN A 239 2.68 34.01 -22.30
N LEU A 240 2.40 32.79 -22.77
CA LEU A 240 1.81 32.59 -24.09
C LEU A 240 0.46 33.30 -24.25
N GLN A 241 -0.35 33.37 -23.19
CA GLN A 241 -1.62 34.09 -23.22
C GLN A 241 -1.45 35.60 -23.29
N ARG A 242 -0.41 36.15 -22.63
CA ARG A 242 -0.07 37.59 -22.70
C ARG A 242 0.42 38.00 -24.08
N LEU A 243 1.19 37.15 -24.75
CA LEU A 243 1.74 37.43 -26.09
C LEU A 243 0.70 37.31 -27.22
N ARG A 244 -0.54 36.89 -26.90
CA ARG A 244 -1.73 36.82 -27.75
C ARG A 244 -1.43 36.80 -29.25
N ILE A 245 -0.71 35.77 -29.72
CA ILE A 245 -0.31 35.63 -31.13
C ILE A 245 -1.56 35.28 -31.94
N PRO A 246 -2.18 36.23 -32.67
CA PRO A 246 -3.46 36.02 -33.33
C PRO A 246 -3.34 35.12 -34.56
N ALA A 247 -2.11 34.92 -35.06
CA ALA A 247 -1.82 34.27 -36.34
C ALA A 247 -1.67 32.74 -36.27
N LEU A 248 -1.47 32.13 -35.10
CA LEU A 248 -1.20 30.68 -35.00
C LEU A 248 -2.30 29.86 -34.31
N LEU A 249 -3.13 30.49 -33.46
CA LEU A 249 -4.19 29.82 -32.72
C LEU A 249 -5.50 30.61 -32.87
N ALA A 250 -6.48 30.04 -33.56
CA ALA A 250 -7.80 30.65 -33.78
C ALA A 250 -8.59 30.91 -32.47
N SER A 251 -8.16 30.32 -31.36
CA SER A 251 -8.66 30.58 -30.01
C SER A 251 -7.53 30.44 -28.98
N PRO A 252 -7.38 31.36 -28.01
CA PRO A 252 -6.44 31.18 -26.90
C PRO A 252 -6.76 29.90 -26.15
N ILE A 253 -5.80 28.98 -26.03
CA ILE A 253 -6.00 27.77 -25.23
C ILE A 253 -6.12 28.18 -23.76
N PRO A 254 -7.22 27.84 -23.08
CA PRO A 254 -7.44 28.21 -21.68
C PRO A 254 -6.41 27.53 -20.78
N PRO A 255 -5.86 28.22 -19.76
CA PRO A 255 -4.84 27.65 -18.90
C PRO A 255 -5.40 26.51 -18.04
N GLN A 256 -6.71 26.50 -17.84
CA GLN A 256 -7.46 25.43 -17.18
C GLN A 256 -7.27 24.06 -17.85
N LEU A 257 -7.16 24.02 -19.18
CA LEU A 257 -7.01 22.77 -19.92
C LEU A 257 -5.64 22.12 -19.68
N PHE A 258 -4.59 22.93 -19.61
CA PHE A 258 -3.25 22.44 -19.27
C PHE A 258 -3.23 21.86 -17.85
N LYS A 259 -3.85 22.53 -16.88
CA LYS A 259 -3.96 22.01 -15.52
C LYS A 259 -4.70 20.66 -15.47
N ALA A 260 -5.78 20.51 -16.25
CA ALA A 260 -6.53 19.25 -16.37
C ALA A 260 -5.65 18.09 -16.82
N ILE A 261 -4.90 18.31 -17.90
CA ILE A 261 -4.02 17.31 -18.51
C ILE A 261 -2.89 16.95 -17.56
N PHE A 262 -2.26 17.94 -16.91
CA PHE A 262 -1.19 17.69 -15.95
C PHE A 262 -1.69 16.94 -14.72
N PHE A 263 -2.86 17.31 -14.18
CA PHE A 263 -3.45 16.61 -13.05
C PHE A 263 -3.69 15.13 -13.36
N ILE A 264 -4.33 14.83 -14.50
CA ILE A 264 -4.63 13.43 -14.88
C ILE A 264 -3.34 12.65 -15.13
N SER A 265 -2.36 13.26 -15.79
CA SER A 265 -1.06 12.64 -16.05
C SER A 265 -0.32 12.32 -14.74
N SER A 266 -0.24 13.28 -13.81
CA SER A 266 0.34 13.05 -12.47
C SER A 266 -0.41 11.99 -11.68
N PHE A 267 -1.74 11.98 -11.79
CA PHE A 267 -2.57 11.01 -11.07
C PHE A 267 -2.35 9.59 -11.58
N ILE A 268 -2.22 9.42 -12.91
CA ILE A 268 -1.85 8.15 -13.54
C ILE A 268 -0.44 7.73 -13.12
N GLU A 269 0.53 8.64 -13.17
CA GLU A 269 1.91 8.38 -12.74
C GLU A 269 1.96 7.95 -11.27
N ALA A 270 1.25 8.64 -10.38
CA ALA A 270 1.16 8.28 -8.97
C ALA A 270 0.49 6.92 -8.73
N ALA A 271 -0.58 6.62 -9.46
CA ALA A 271 -1.29 5.35 -9.35
C ALA A 271 -0.39 4.18 -9.74
N PHE A 272 0.23 4.22 -10.92
CA PHE A 272 1.11 3.15 -11.39
C PHE A 272 2.46 3.13 -10.67
N GLY A 273 3.04 4.29 -10.39
CA GLY A 273 4.28 4.42 -9.63
C GLY A 273 4.19 3.76 -8.26
N GLY A 274 3.09 3.98 -7.53
CA GLY A 274 2.85 3.32 -6.25
C GLY A 274 2.78 1.79 -6.35
N LEU A 275 2.15 1.25 -7.41
CA LEU A 275 2.08 -0.19 -7.66
C LEU A 275 3.45 -0.78 -7.96
N VAL A 276 4.26 -0.07 -8.75
CA VAL A 276 5.64 -0.45 -9.10
C VAL A 276 6.51 -0.48 -7.84
N VAL A 277 6.46 0.57 -7.01
CA VAL A 277 7.22 0.61 -5.75
C VAL A 277 6.84 -0.54 -4.82
N GLY A 278 5.55 -0.87 -4.74
CA GLY A 278 5.10 -2.02 -3.96
C GLY A 278 5.62 -3.37 -4.47
N LYS A 279 5.61 -3.58 -5.79
CA LYS A 279 6.16 -4.80 -6.40
C LYS A 279 7.66 -4.91 -6.14
N MET A 280 8.38 -3.81 -6.24
CA MET A 280 9.81 -3.74 -5.96
C MET A 280 10.09 -4.05 -4.47
N ARG A 281 9.50 -3.29 -3.54
CA ARG A 281 9.82 -3.38 -2.11
C ARG A 281 9.23 -4.61 -1.42
N GLY A 282 7.99 -4.99 -1.77
CA GLY A 282 7.22 -6.05 -1.12
C GLY A 282 7.04 -7.31 -1.97
N GLY A 283 7.68 -7.40 -3.14
CA GLY A 283 7.66 -8.57 -4.02
C GLY A 283 6.33 -8.83 -4.75
N THR A 284 5.29 -8.04 -4.50
CA THR A 284 3.96 -8.25 -5.10
C THR A 284 3.27 -6.92 -5.37
N ILE A 285 2.39 -6.89 -6.37
CA ILE A 285 1.67 -5.68 -6.77
C ILE A 285 0.71 -5.20 -5.67
N LYS A 286 0.12 -6.13 -4.90
CA LYS A 286 -0.82 -5.80 -3.81
C LYS A 286 -0.19 -4.93 -2.72
N ALA A 287 1.10 -5.10 -2.45
CA ALA A 287 1.84 -4.26 -1.51
C ALA A 287 1.93 -2.78 -1.94
N GLY A 288 1.73 -2.51 -3.23
CA GLY A 288 1.85 -1.17 -3.81
C GLY A 288 0.61 -0.32 -3.67
N LEU A 289 -0.55 -0.93 -3.37
CA LEU A 289 -1.81 -0.21 -3.27
C LEU A 289 -1.77 0.91 -2.23
N LEU A 290 -1.13 0.69 -1.08
CA LEU A 290 -0.98 1.73 -0.06
C LEU A 290 -0.12 2.89 -0.59
N HIS A 291 0.97 2.58 -1.28
CA HIS A 291 1.84 3.59 -1.89
C HIS A 291 1.10 4.37 -3.00
N SER A 292 0.30 3.69 -3.83
CA SER A 292 -0.54 4.35 -4.85
C SER A 292 -1.52 5.33 -4.22
N VAL A 293 -2.27 4.91 -3.18
CA VAL A 293 -3.22 5.80 -2.49
C VAL A 293 -2.50 7.00 -1.88
N ILE A 294 -1.34 6.80 -1.24
CA ILE A 294 -0.55 7.89 -0.66
C ILE A 294 -0.07 8.87 -1.74
N LEU A 295 0.49 8.37 -2.85
CA LEU A 295 0.99 9.23 -3.93
C LEU A 295 -0.14 9.98 -4.64
N MET A 296 -1.28 9.33 -4.87
CA MET A 296 -2.47 9.99 -5.44
C MET A 296 -2.99 11.08 -4.50
N GLY A 297 -2.95 10.84 -3.19
CA GLY A 297 -3.26 11.84 -2.17
C GLY A 297 -2.29 13.02 -2.21
N LEU A 298 -0.99 12.75 -2.37
CA LEU A 298 0.04 13.77 -2.50
C LEU A 298 -0.17 14.63 -3.76
N VAL A 299 -0.43 14.02 -4.91
CA VAL A 299 -0.75 14.74 -6.16
C VAL A 299 -2.00 15.62 -5.96
N THR A 300 -3.05 15.07 -5.36
CA THR A 300 -4.30 15.80 -5.12
C THR A 300 -4.07 16.98 -4.17
N LEU A 301 -3.29 16.79 -3.11
CA LEU A 301 -2.92 17.85 -2.19
C LEU A 301 -2.06 18.91 -2.88
N TYR A 302 -1.11 18.51 -3.71
CA TYR A 302 -0.22 19.41 -4.45
C TYR A 302 -0.99 20.38 -5.33
N PHE A 303 -1.88 19.88 -6.19
CA PHE A 303 -2.68 20.74 -7.07
C PHE A 303 -3.64 21.64 -6.30
N ASN A 304 -4.18 21.18 -5.15
CA ASN A 304 -4.97 22.04 -4.27
C ASN A 304 -4.15 23.18 -3.67
N LEU A 305 -2.94 22.89 -3.17
CA LEU A 305 -2.04 23.90 -2.63
C LEU A 305 -1.57 24.88 -3.71
N LEU A 306 -1.35 24.38 -4.94
CA LEU A 306 -1.00 25.20 -6.09
C LEU A 306 -2.09 26.23 -6.37
N ASP A 307 -3.36 25.81 -6.44
CA ASP A 307 -4.49 26.71 -6.67
C ASP A 307 -4.76 27.68 -5.49
N LEU A 308 -4.55 27.23 -4.25
CA LEU A 308 -4.84 28.03 -3.04
C LEU A 308 -3.76 29.07 -2.71
N TYR A 309 -2.48 28.71 -2.86
CA TYR A 309 -1.36 29.51 -2.36
C TYR A 309 -0.43 30.01 -3.46
N ILE A 310 -0.10 29.16 -4.43
CA ILE A 310 0.96 29.46 -5.41
C ILE A 310 0.47 30.44 -6.47
N GLU A 311 -0.74 30.27 -7.01
CA GLU A 311 -1.29 31.19 -8.01
C GLU A 311 -1.49 32.62 -7.51
N PRO A 312 -2.08 32.87 -6.32
CA PRO A 312 -2.23 34.23 -5.81
C PRO A 312 -0.87 34.89 -5.52
N LEU A 313 0.08 34.13 -4.96
CA LEU A 313 1.42 34.62 -4.62
C LEU A 313 2.20 35.00 -5.89
N LEU A 314 2.22 34.13 -6.89
CA LEU A 314 2.94 34.38 -8.15
C LEU A 314 2.32 35.54 -8.93
N ARG A 315 0.99 35.67 -8.96
CA ARG A 315 0.34 36.85 -9.57
C ARG A 315 0.75 38.15 -8.88
N GLY A 316 0.84 38.16 -7.54
CA GLY A 316 1.31 39.32 -6.79
C GLY A 316 2.77 39.68 -7.10
N VAL A 317 3.65 38.69 -7.20
CA VAL A 317 5.07 38.91 -7.55
C VAL A 317 5.23 39.40 -8.98
N PHE A 318 4.56 38.78 -9.96
CA PHE A 318 4.63 39.21 -11.36
C PHE A 318 4.06 40.62 -11.59
N GLN A 319 3.09 41.07 -10.78
CA GLN A 319 2.61 42.45 -10.83
C GLN A 319 3.68 43.44 -10.37
N LEU A 320 4.40 43.14 -9.29
CA LEU A 320 5.50 43.96 -8.77
C LEU A 320 6.70 44.08 -9.74
N PHE A 321 6.94 43.06 -10.57
CA PHE A 321 7.99 43.10 -11.61
C PHE A 321 7.55 43.78 -12.91
N SER A 322 6.24 44.04 -13.10
CA SER A 322 5.70 44.68 -14.31
C SER A 322 5.43 46.18 -14.16
N SER A 323 5.56 46.72 -12.96
CA SER A 323 5.50 48.15 -12.60
C SER A 323 6.89 48.75 -12.48
#